data_AF-A0A7C1A292-F1
#
_entry.id   AF-A0A7C1A292-F1
#
_cell.length_a   1.000
_cell.length_b   1.000
_cell.length_c   1.000
_cell.angle_alpha   90.00
_cell.angle_beta   90.00
_cell.angle_gamma   90.00
#
_symmetry.space_group_name_H-M   'P 1'
#
loop_
_entity.id
_entity.type
_entity.pdbx_description
1 polymer ?
#
loop_
_entity_poly.entity_id
_entity_poly.type
_entity_poly.pdbx_seq_one_letter_code
_entity_poly.pdbx_strand_id
1 'polypeptide(L)'
;LLDMSLCIGCGKCIDACPYGARYFSPHVKLTRKYREKDMGIGKCTFCQHRVDSGLEPACVRNCVGKARIFGDLNDPNSKVSKLIKDNPFAVLKPEKKTDPHVYYIKLDKDVAKMEGLLNPKSK
;
A
#
# COMPACT_ATOMS: atom_id res chain seq x y z
N LEU A 1 0.42 -10.98 -1.70
CA LEU A 1 0.08 -10.47 -3.05
C LEU A 1 -1.36 -10.84 -3.39
N LEU A 2 -1.88 -10.46 -4.56
CA LEU A 2 -3.16 -10.98 -5.05
C LEU A 2 -2.88 -12.05 -6.09
N ASP A 3 -3.45 -13.24 -5.93
CA ASP A 3 -3.46 -14.25 -6.98
C ASP A 3 -4.70 -14.03 -7.85
N MET A 4 -4.47 -13.63 -9.10
CA MET A 4 -5.54 -13.29 -10.03
C MET A 4 -6.26 -14.53 -10.56
N SER A 5 -5.64 -15.71 -10.46
CA SER A 5 -6.25 -16.98 -10.88
C SER A 5 -7.37 -17.42 -9.92
N LEU A 6 -7.28 -17.02 -8.66
CA LEU A 6 -8.24 -17.33 -7.60
C LEU A 6 -9.30 -16.24 -7.41
N CYS A 7 -9.06 -15.04 -7.94
CA CYS A 7 -9.98 -13.92 -7.79
C CYS A 7 -11.32 -14.19 -8.50
N ILE A 8 -12.44 -14.01 -7.78
CA ILE A 8 -13.80 -14.20 -8.33
C ILE A 8 -14.57 -12.88 -8.53
N GLY A 9 -13.91 -11.75 -8.26
CA GLY A 9 -14.51 -10.41 -8.43
C GLY A 9 -15.67 -10.12 -7.46
N CYS A 10 -15.66 -10.68 -6.25
CA CYS A 10 -16.77 -10.52 -5.30
C CYS A 10 -16.73 -9.21 -4.48
N GLY A 11 -15.69 -8.39 -4.59
CA GLY A 11 -15.60 -7.11 -3.89
C GLY A 11 -15.30 -7.17 -2.39
N LYS A 12 -15.53 -8.30 -1.69
CA LYS A 12 -15.36 -8.38 -0.21
C LYS A 12 -14.02 -7.88 0.33
N CYS A 13 -12.94 -8.07 -0.44
CA CYS A 13 -11.62 -7.59 -0.03
C CYS A 13 -11.46 -6.05 -0.13
N ILE A 14 -12.24 -5.39 -0.99
CA ILE A 14 -12.34 -3.93 -1.05
C ILE A 14 -12.98 -3.43 0.24
N ASP A 15 -14.15 -3.95 0.59
CA ASP A 15 -14.90 -3.56 1.79
C ASP A 15 -14.10 -3.81 3.08
N ALA A 16 -13.36 -4.91 3.13
CA ALA A 16 -12.54 -5.26 4.27
C ALA A 16 -11.30 -4.36 4.44
N CYS A 17 -10.84 -3.67 3.40
CA CYS A 17 -9.61 -2.88 3.45
C CYS A 17 -9.88 -1.51 4.10
N PRO A 18 -9.34 -1.23 5.30
CA PRO A 18 -9.63 0.03 6.00
C PRO A 18 -9.03 1.25 5.31
N TYR A 19 -8.10 1.05 4.36
CA TYR A 19 -7.35 2.09 3.66
C TYR A 19 -7.94 2.45 2.30
N GLY A 20 -8.99 1.75 1.83
CA GLY A 20 -9.49 1.94 0.46
C GLY A 20 -8.45 1.59 -0.62
N ALA A 21 -7.47 0.76 -0.30
CA ALA A 21 -6.30 0.51 -1.15
C ALA A 21 -6.54 -0.58 -2.23
N ARG A 22 -7.78 -1.02 -2.40
CA ARG A 22 -8.20 -2.04 -3.37
C ARG A 22 -9.36 -1.50 -4.19
N TYR A 23 -9.41 -1.86 -5.47
CA TYR A 23 -10.38 -1.32 -6.42
C TYR A 23 -10.70 -2.34 -7.50
N PHE A 24 -11.88 -2.25 -8.11
CA PHE A 24 -12.18 -2.98 -9.33
C PHE A 24 -11.30 -2.41 -10.46
N SER A 25 -10.61 -3.30 -11.18
CA SER A 25 -9.70 -2.92 -12.26
C SER A 25 -10.10 -3.61 -13.56
N PRO A 26 -10.33 -2.85 -14.66
CA PRO A 26 -10.65 -3.44 -15.96
C PRO A 26 -9.44 -4.16 -16.58
N HIS A 27 -8.22 -3.87 -16.09
CA HIS A 27 -6.96 -4.45 -16.53
C HIS A 27 -6.64 -5.78 -15.85
N VAL A 28 -7.41 -6.14 -14.82
CA VAL A 28 -7.32 -7.45 -14.21
C VAL A 28 -8.41 -8.32 -14.80
N LYS A 29 -8.01 -9.34 -15.56
CA LYS A 29 -8.92 -10.36 -16.09
C LYS A 29 -9.06 -11.52 -15.12
N LEU A 30 -10.30 -11.92 -14.88
CA LEU A 30 -10.59 -13.14 -14.13
C LEU A 30 -10.42 -14.34 -15.06
N THR A 31 -9.71 -15.37 -14.61
CA THR A 31 -9.52 -16.61 -15.35
C THR A 31 -10.56 -17.68 -14.99
N ARG A 32 -11.52 -17.34 -14.14
CA ARG A 32 -12.55 -18.26 -13.67
C ARG A 32 -13.70 -18.34 -14.68
N LYS A 33 -14.14 -19.57 -14.93
CA LYS A 33 -15.26 -19.89 -15.83
C LYS A 33 -16.52 -19.08 -15.47
N TYR A 34 -17.19 -18.54 -16.48
CA TYR A 34 -18.44 -17.76 -16.40
C TYR A 34 -18.34 -16.36 -15.78
N ARG A 35 -17.14 -15.91 -15.42
CA ARG A 35 -16.88 -14.59 -14.81
C ARG A 35 -15.81 -13.81 -15.58
N GLU A 36 -15.44 -14.27 -16.77
CA GLU A 36 -14.33 -13.72 -17.58
C GLU A 36 -14.59 -12.28 -18.03
N LYS A 37 -15.87 -11.88 -18.10
CA LYS A 37 -16.30 -10.52 -18.45
C LYS A 37 -16.24 -9.56 -17.26
N ASP A 38 -16.14 -10.07 -16.03
CA ASP A 38 -16.12 -9.24 -14.84
C ASP A 38 -14.75 -8.61 -14.60
N MET A 39 -14.73 -7.51 -13.86
CA MET A 39 -13.50 -6.86 -13.44
C MET A 39 -12.89 -7.60 -12.25
N GLY A 40 -11.59 -7.89 -12.31
CA GLY A 40 -10.86 -8.36 -11.15
C GLY A 40 -10.43 -7.22 -10.22
N ILE A 41 -9.84 -7.58 -9.09
CA ILE A 41 -9.46 -6.62 -8.06
C ILE A 41 -7.99 -6.22 -8.21
N GLY A 42 -7.74 -4.93 -8.33
CA GLY A 42 -6.41 -4.34 -8.32
C GLY A 42 -6.03 -3.77 -6.96
N LYS A 43 -4.73 -3.63 -6.73
CA LYS A 43 -4.14 -2.84 -5.65
C LYS A 43 -2.68 -2.49 -5.98
N CYS A 44 -2.08 -1.59 -5.20
CA CYS A 44 -0.63 -1.43 -5.21
C CYS A 44 0.06 -2.75 -4.82
N THR A 45 1.02 -3.18 -5.63
CA THR A 45 1.87 -4.38 -5.40
C THR A 45 3.30 -4.02 -5.05
N PHE A 46 3.56 -2.77 -4.66
CA PHE A 46 4.91 -2.21 -4.55
C PHE A 46 5.76 -2.43 -5.78
N CYS A 47 5.12 -2.44 -6.95
CA CYS A 47 5.77 -2.71 -8.23
C CYS A 47 6.62 -3.99 -8.20
N GLN A 48 6.11 -5.08 -7.61
CA GLN A 48 6.83 -6.36 -7.51
C GLN A 48 7.60 -6.72 -8.79
N HIS A 49 6.97 -6.67 -9.96
CA HIS A 49 7.61 -6.91 -11.26
C HIS A 49 8.92 -6.11 -11.52
N ARG A 50 9.03 -4.90 -10.96
CA ARG A 50 10.23 -4.05 -11.02
C ARG A 50 11.23 -4.42 -9.94
N VAL A 51 10.75 -4.60 -8.72
CA VAL A 51 11.59 -4.97 -7.56
C VAL A 51 12.29 -6.31 -7.79
N ASP A 52 11.57 -7.30 -8.33
CA ASP A 52 12.11 -8.60 -8.72
C ASP A 52 13.20 -8.47 -9.80
N SER A 53 13.18 -7.39 -10.59
CA SER A 53 14.20 -7.05 -11.60
C SER A 53 15.29 -6.12 -11.06
N GLY A 54 15.36 -5.90 -9.75
CA GLY A 54 16.32 -4.99 -9.11
C GLY A 54 16.05 -3.50 -9.35
N LEU A 55 14.86 -3.14 -9.82
CA LEU A 55 14.47 -1.75 -10.11
C LEU A 55 13.60 -1.17 -9.00
N GLU A 56 13.76 0.13 -8.74
CA GLU A 56 12.87 0.84 -7.81
C GLU A 56 11.41 0.87 -8.30
N PRO A 57 10.43 0.86 -7.38
CA PRO A 57 9.04 1.08 -7.73
C PRO A 57 8.84 2.39 -8.51
N ALA A 58 7.92 2.38 -9.47
CA ALA A 58 7.68 3.52 -10.36
C ALA A 58 7.32 4.81 -9.58
N CYS A 59 6.54 4.65 -8.50
CA CYS A 59 6.12 5.76 -7.66
C CYS A 59 7.26 6.39 -6.84
N VAL A 60 8.35 5.65 -6.59
CA VAL A 60 9.58 6.11 -5.93
C VAL A 60 10.48 6.79 -6.95
N ARG A 61 10.79 6.09 -8.05
CA ARG A 61 11.66 6.59 -9.12
C ARG A 61 11.21 7.93 -9.69
N ASN A 62 9.91 8.11 -9.87
CA ASN A 62 9.35 9.33 -10.49
C ASN A 62 9.08 10.46 -9.47
N CYS A 63 9.36 10.25 -8.18
CA CYS A 63 9.12 11.26 -7.16
C CYS A 63 10.22 12.34 -7.19
N VAL A 64 9.96 13.45 -7.89
CA VAL A 64 10.91 14.58 -8.00
C VAL A 64 11.34 15.10 -6.62
N GLY A 65 10.38 15.23 -5.69
CA GLY A 65 10.64 15.68 -4.32
C GLY A 65 11.28 14.62 -3.40
N LYS A 66 11.53 13.41 -3.89
CA LYS A 66 12.11 12.28 -3.13
C LYS A 66 11.40 11.98 -1.81
N ALA A 67 10.10 12.24 -1.75
CA ALA A 67 9.26 12.03 -0.57
C ALA A 67 8.99 10.54 -0.29
N ARG A 68 9.17 9.67 -1.30
CA ARG A 68 8.96 8.23 -1.18
C ARG A 68 10.30 7.52 -1.17
N ILE A 69 10.49 6.65 -0.19
CA ILE A 69 11.66 5.79 -0.05
C ILE A 69 11.15 4.36 0.07
N PHE A 70 11.76 3.45 -0.66
CA PHE A 70 11.42 2.03 -0.67
C PHE A 70 12.68 1.20 -0.38
N GLY A 71 12.52 0.07 0.30
CA GLY A 71 13.61 -0.84 0.62
C GLY A 71 13.14 -1.99 1.51
N ASP A 72 14.07 -2.86 1.89
CA ASP A 72 13.83 -3.97 2.80
C ASP A 72 13.94 -3.50 4.25
N LEU A 73 12.88 -3.73 5.04
CA LEU A 73 12.85 -3.41 6.47
C LEU A 73 13.63 -4.43 7.32
N ASN A 74 13.90 -5.62 6.78
CA ASN A 74 14.70 -6.64 7.45
C ASN A 74 16.20 -6.40 7.30
N ASP A 75 16.60 -5.62 6.29
CA ASP A 75 17.99 -5.17 6.15
C ASP A 75 18.21 -3.90 6.98
N PRO A 76 19.00 -3.95 8.09
CA PRO A 76 19.28 -2.78 8.92
C PRO A 76 20.12 -1.73 8.19
N ASN A 77 20.78 -2.09 7.10
CA ASN A 77 21.59 -1.17 6.31
C ASN A 77 20.78 -0.41 5.25
N SER A 78 19.55 -0.87 4.98
CA SER A 78 18.68 -0.25 3.99
C SER A 78 18.31 1.18 4.38
N LYS A 79 18.06 2.02 3.37
CA LYS A 79 17.72 3.43 3.59
C LYS A 79 16.42 3.59 4.39
N VAL A 80 15.44 2.73 4.15
CA VAL A 80 14.14 2.78 4.85
C VAL A 80 14.29 2.38 6.32
N SER A 81 15.08 1.34 6.63
CA SER A 81 15.32 0.89 7.99
C SER A 81 16.00 1.95 8.84
N LYS A 82 17.02 2.62 8.28
CA LYS A 82 17.70 3.75 8.94
C LYS A 82 16.74 4.91 9.19
N LEU A 83 15.94 5.30 8.19
CA LEU A 83 14.98 6.41 8.34
C LEU A 83 13.96 6.16 9.45
N ILE A 84 13.41 4.95 9.56
CA ILE A 84 12.42 4.58 10.58
C ILE A 84 13.07 4.52 11.97
N LYS A 85 14.32 4.06 12.06
CA LYS A 85 15.08 4.03 13.32
C LYS A 85 15.42 5.44 13.83
N ASP A 86 15.81 6.32 12.91
CA ASP A 86 16.38 7.62 13.26
C ASP A 86 15.34 8.74 13.37
N ASN A 87 14.07 8.47 13.00
CA ASN A 87 13.02 9.49 12.99
C ASN A 87 11.73 8.97 13.64
N PRO A 88 11.00 9.83 14.38
CA PRO A 88 9.61 9.54 14.71
C PRO A 88 8.78 9.37 13.44
N PHE A 89 7.97 8.32 13.41
CA PHE A 89 7.09 8.02 12.29
C PHE A 89 5.66 7.77 12.78
N ALA A 90 4.72 7.92 11.86
CA ALA A 90 3.33 7.53 12.04
C ALA A 90 2.93 6.49 11.00
N VAL A 91 1.90 5.72 11.32
CA VAL A 91 1.19 4.86 10.37
C VAL A 91 -0.26 5.31 10.29
N LEU A 92 -0.90 5.03 9.16
CA LEU A 92 -2.32 5.36 8.99
C LEU A 92 -3.19 4.33 9.70
N LYS A 93 -4.30 4.80 10.28
CA LYS A 93 -5.32 4.02 10.97
C LYS A 93 -4.74 2.98 11.95
N PRO A 94 -3.88 3.39 12.91
CA PRO A 94 -3.25 2.46 13.85
C PRO A 94 -4.27 1.66 14.67
N GLU A 95 -5.46 2.20 14.91
CA GLU A 95 -6.56 1.55 15.63
C GLU A 95 -7.10 0.30 14.92
N LYS A 96 -6.83 0.15 13.62
CA LYS A 96 -7.25 -1.04 12.84
C LYS A 96 -6.31 -2.23 13.02
N LYS A 97 -5.16 -2.05 13.68
CA LYS A 97 -4.21 -3.12 14.04
C LYS A 97 -3.81 -4.04 12.86
N THR A 98 -3.67 -3.46 11.65
CA THR A 98 -3.34 -4.23 10.44
C THR A 98 -1.85 -4.29 10.12
N ASP A 99 -1.01 -3.71 10.98
CA ASP A 99 0.45 -3.62 10.83
C ASP A 99 0.90 -3.15 9.42
N PRO A 100 0.53 -1.91 9.02
CA PRO A 100 0.82 -1.42 7.68
C PRO A 100 2.32 -1.17 7.49
N HIS A 101 2.85 -1.56 6.33
CA HIS A 101 4.26 -1.41 5.96
C HIS A 101 4.52 -0.13 5.14
N VAL A 102 3.80 0.95 5.46
CA VAL A 102 4.02 2.29 4.89
C VAL A 102 4.04 3.27 6.06
N TYR A 103 5.18 3.94 6.22
CA TYR A 103 5.45 4.82 7.35
C TYR A 103 5.58 6.25 6.87
N TYR A 104 5.07 7.18 7.66
CA TYR A 104 5.05 8.61 7.35
C TYR A 104 5.91 9.35 8.36
N ILE A 105 6.98 9.98 7.88
CA ILE A 105 7.83 10.87 8.67
C ILE A 105 7.30 12.29 8.49
N LYS A 106 7.14 13.04 9.59
CA LYS A 106 6.54 14.39 9.61
C LYS A 106 5.14 14.44 9.00
N LEU A 107 4.31 13.44 9.30
CA LEU A 107 2.89 13.46 8.93
C LEU A 107 2.19 14.63 9.62
N ASP A 108 1.56 15.50 8.85
CA ASP A 108 0.66 16.51 9.39
C ASP A 108 -0.56 15.83 10.01
N LYS A 109 -0.66 15.90 11.34
CA LYS A 109 -1.71 15.21 12.10
C LYS A 109 -3.09 15.84 11.89
N ASP A 110 -3.15 17.13 11.63
CA ASP A 110 -4.43 17.83 11.49
C ASP A 110 -5.04 17.50 10.14
N VAL A 111 -4.23 17.55 9.07
CA VAL A 111 -4.63 17.08 7.73
C VAL A 111 -5.02 15.60 7.78
N ALA A 112 -4.20 14.75 8.43
CA ALA A 112 -4.49 13.32 8.50
C ALA A 112 -5.78 12.99 9.28
N LYS A 113 -6.15 13.81 10.28
CA LYS A 113 -7.44 13.67 11.00
C LYS A 113 -8.62 14.13 10.14
N MET A 114 -8.48 15.26 9.42
CA MET A 114 -9.52 15.76 8.52
C MET A 114 -9.87 14.73 7.44
N GLU A 115 -8.86 14.05 6.89
CA GLU A 115 -9.02 12.99 5.87
C GLU A 115 -9.42 11.63 6.45
N GLY A 116 -9.65 11.53 7.77
CA GLY A 116 -10.02 10.28 8.44
C GLY A 116 -8.94 9.19 8.36
N LEU A 117 -7.68 9.57 8.16
CA LEU A 117 -6.52 8.68 8.09
C LEU A 117 -5.90 8.44 9.47
N LEU A 118 -6.15 9.33 10.42
CA LEU A 118 -5.89 9.16 11.85
C LEU A 118 -7.18 9.36 12.64
N ASN A 119 -7.34 8.59 13.72
CA ASN A 119 -8.45 8.79 14.64
C ASN A 119 -8.29 10.16 15.33
N PRO A 120 -9.35 10.99 15.48
CA PRO A 120 -9.27 12.24 16.23
C PRO A 120 -8.71 12.09 17.65
N LYS A 121 -8.84 10.89 18.25
CA LYS A 121 -8.32 10.54 19.58
C LYS A 121 -6.88 9.98 19.60
N SER A 122 -6.23 9.77 18.45
CA SER A 122 -4.83 9.34 18.44
C SER A 122 -3.93 10.51 18.86
N LYS A 123 -3.31 10.41 20.04
CA LYS A 123 -2.31 11.37 20.54
C LYS A 123 -1.08 11.40 19.63
#